data_AF-A0A2V2DPX7-F1
#
_entry.id   AF-A0A2V2DPX7-F1
#
_cell.length_a   1.000
_cell.length_b   1.000
_cell.length_c   1.000
_cell.angle_alpha   90.00
_cell.angle_beta   90.00
_cell.angle_gamma   90.00
#
_symmetry.space_group_name_H-M   'P 1'
#
loop_
_entity.id
_entity.type
_entity.pdbx_description
1 polymer ?
#
loop_
_entity_poly.entity_id
_entity_poly.type
_entity_poly.pdbx_seq_one_letter_code
_entity_poly.pdbx_strand_id
1 'polypeptide(L)'
;MKHSDGLKRRTTTDESLRELGVQVEEVFPFQYYYEDISLFDHRKMDVHWHDEFEFITVERGVVDFQIGGLRFALGAGDGLFINTGV
;
A
#
# COMPACT_ATOMS: atom_id res chain seq x y z
N MET A 1 16.30 4.90 9.50
CA MET A 1 15.12 5.75 9.78
C MET A 1 14.81 5.66 11.27
N LYS A 2 14.55 6.78 11.94
CA LYS A 2 14.27 6.80 13.38
C LYS A 2 12.91 6.12 13.63
N HIS A 3 12.91 5.03 14.38
CA HIS A 3 11.70 4.44 14.94
C HIS A 3 11.14 5.45 15.96
N SER A 4 10.09 6.17 15.59
CA SER A 4 9.27 6.92 16.54
C SER A 4 8.24 5.95 17.12
N ASP A 5 8.37 5.67 18.41
CA ASP A 5 7.40 4.93 19.20
C ASP A 5 5.98 5.51 19.04
N GLY A 6 5.03 4.65 18.66
CA GLY A 6 3.61 4.82 19.00
C GLY A 6 2.65 5.28 17.90
N LEU A 7 3.10 5.75 16.74
CA LEU A 7 2.18 6.10 15.65
C LEU A 7 2.00 4.91 14.69
N LYS A 8 0.93 4.13 14.90
CA LYS A 8 0.50 3.13 13.92
C LYS A 8 0.21 3.84 12.59
N ARG A 9 0.84 3.36 11.50
CA ARG A 9 0.68 3.94 10.17
C ARG A 9 -0.74 3.65 9.68
N ARG A 10 -1.51 4.70 9.39
CA ARG A 10 -2.88 4.64 8.87
C ARG A 10 -2.97 5.53 7.63
N THR A 11 -3.58 5.00 6.59
CA THR A 11 -3.92 5.77 5.39
C THR A 11 -5.10 6.68 5.71
N THR A 12 -4.99 7.96 5.34
CA THR A 12 -6.11 8.91 5.52
C THR A 12 -6.97 8.86 4.28
N THR A 13 -8.29 8.72 4.44
CA THR A 13 -9.22 8.62 3.31
C THR A 13 -10.40 9.56 3.44
N ASP A 14 -11.08 9.82 2.32
CA ASP A 14 -12.41 10.42 2.33
C ASP A 14 -13.52 9.38 2.63
N GLU A 15 -14.79 9.81 2.53
CA GLU A 15 -15.98 8.97 2.78
C GLU A 15 -16.12 7.80 1.78
N SER A 16 -15.49 7.90 0.61
CA SER A 16 -15.46 6.87 -0.42
C SER A 16 -14.25 5.93 -0.32
N LEU A 17 -13.43 6.08 0.73
CA LEU A 17 -12.15 5.40 0.92
C LEU A 17 -11.06 5.83 -0.09
N ARG A 18 -11.23 6.96 -0.79
CA ARG A 18 -10.16 7.50 -1.63
C ARG A 18 -9.04 8.04 -0.75
N GLU A 19 -7.80 7.64 -1.01
CA GLU A 19 -6.65 8.13 -0.26
C GLU A 19 -6.48 9.65 -0.41
N LEU A 20 -6.17 10.30 0.71
CA LEU A 20 -5.94 11.74 0.80
C LEU A 20 -4.48 12.00 1.15
N GLY A 21 -3.92 13.07 0.57
CA GLY A 21 -2.56 13.53 0.89
C GLY A 21 -1.45 12.86 0.07
N VAL A 22 -1.79 12.13 -1.00
CA VAL A 22 -0.82 11.72 -2.02
C VAL A 22 -0.26 12.99 -2.67
N GLN A 23 1.03 13.23 -2.47
CA GLN A 23 1.76 14.32 -3.11
C GLN A 23 2.77 13.74 -4.09
N VAL A 24 2.56 14.00 -5.37
CA VAL A 24 3.49 13.58 -6.42
C VAL A 24 4.34 14.79 -6.83
N GLU A 25 5.67 14.63 -6.86
CA GLU A 25 6.55 15.69 -7.35
C GLU A 25 6.60 15.68 -8.88
N GLU A 26 6.48 16.83 -9.56
CA GLU A 26 6.51 16.89 -11.03
C GLU A 26 7.79 16.32 -11.64
N VAL A 27 8.92 16.47 -10.95
CA VAL A 27 10.23 15.98 -11.42
C VAL A 27 10.43 14.48 -11.20
N PHE A 28 9.64 13.88 -10.32
CA PHE A 28 9.67 12.45 -10.03
C PHE A 28 8.23 11.96 -9.77
N PRO A 29 7.49 11.62 -10.84
CA PRO A 29 6.05 11.45 -10.80
C PRO A 29 5.61 10.09 -10.21
N PHE A 30 6.39 9.54 -9.28
CA PHE A 30 6.14 8.28 -8.62
C PHE A 30 6.50 8.38 -7.15
N GLN A 31 5.77 7.66 -6.31
CA GLN A 31 6.16 7.44 -4.93
C GLN A 31 6.75 6.03 -4.80
N TYR A 32 7.75 5.89 -3.93
CA TYR A 32 8.40 4.62 -3.69
C TYR A 32 8.45 4.34 -2.20
N TYR A 33 7.92 3.18 -1.82
CA TYR A 33 7.80 2.76 -0.43
C TYR A 33 8.47 1.42 -0.21
N TYR A 34 9.15 1.30 0.92
CA TYR A 34 9.60 0.03 1.45
C TYR A 34 8.82 -0.23 2.74
N GLU A 35 7.83 -1.11 2.67
CA GLU A 35 6.89 -1.36 3.74
C GLU A 35 7.12 -2.72 4.40
N ASP A 36 7.09 -2.73 5.74
CA ASP A 36 6.95 -3.94 6.52
C ASP A 36 5.54 -3.99 7.10
N ILE A 37 4.67 -4.74 6.42
CA ILE A 37 3.25 -4.90 6.77
C ILE A 37 3.07 -5.40 8.21
N SER A 38 4.06 -6.09 8.77
CA SER A 38 4.00 -6.59 10.15
C SER A 38 4.00 -5.49 11.22
N LEU A 39 4.42 -4.27 10.85
CA LEU A 39 4.46 -3.10 11.73
C LEU A 39 3.13 -2.32 11.75
N PHE A 40 2.19 -2.65 10.85
CA PHE A 40 0.87 -2.03 10.81
C PHE A 40 -0.07 -2.60 11.88
N ASP A 41 -1.15 -1.89 12.16
CA ASP A 41 -2.15 -2.40 13.10
C ASP A 41 -2.73 -3.72 12.60
N HIS A 42 -2.83 -4.71 13.49
CA HIS A 42 -3.27 -6.07 13.15
C HIS A 42 -2.51 -6.70 11.96
N ARG A 43 -1.31 -6.21 11.61
CA ARG A 43 -0.49 -6.65 10.48
C ARG A 43 -1.22 -6.52 9.14
N LYS A 44 -2.00 -5.45 8.97
CA LYS A 44 -2.83 -5.19 7.79
C LYS A 44 -2.80 -3.70 7.41
N MET A 45 -2.80 -3.42 6.12
CA MET A 45 -3.06 -2.07 5.60
C MET A 45 -4.57 -1.82 5.48
N ASP A 46 -4.98 -0.59 5.78
CA ASP A 46 -6.37 -0.16 5.65
C ASP A 46 -6.80 -0.17 4.18
N VAL A 47 -8.09 -0.44 3.93
CA VAL A 47 -8.64 -0.47 2.57
C VAL A 47 -8.79 0.96 2.06
N HIS A 48 -8.28 1.21 0.86
CA HIS A 48 -8.37 2.50 0.17
C HIS A 48 -8.21 2.30 -1.35
N TRP A 49 -8.49 3.35 -2.11
CA TRP A 49 -8.21 3.43 -3.55
C TRP A 49 -7.60 4.80 -3.91
N HIS A 50 -6.90 4.89 -5.03
CA HIS A 50 -6.34 6.14 -5.56
C HIS A 50 -6.32 6.15 -7.10
N ASP A 51 -6.08 7.32 -7.71
CA ASP A 51 -6.15 7.54 -9.15
C ASP A 51 -4.88 7.05 -9.87
N GLU A 52 -3.80 6.83 -9.13
CA GLU A 52 -2.53 6.31 -9.62
C GLU A 52 -2.55 4.78 -9.77
N PHE A 53 -1.75 4.23 -10.68
CA PHE A 53 -1.49 2.79 -10.73
C PHE A 53 -0.41 2.41 -9.71
N GLU A 54 -0.43 1.17 -9.23
CA GLU A 54 0.55 0.66 -8.26
C GLU A 54 1.28 -0.56 -8.81
N PHE A 55 2.58 -0.65 -8.51
CA PHE A 55 3.37 -1.85 -8.73
C PHE A 55 4.01 -2.31 -7.42
N ILE A 56 3.75 -3.57 -7.06
CA ILE A 56 4.19 -4.16 -5.80
C ILE A 56 5.08 -5.36 -6.09
N THR A 57 6.09 -5.58 -5.26
CA THR A 57 6.85 -6.82 -5.21
C THR A 57 7.04 -7.24 -3.76
N VAL A 58 6.79 -8.51 -3.47
CA VAL A 58 7.02 -9.06 -2.13
C VAL A 58 8.50 -9.42 -2.02
N GLU A 59 9.23 -8.76 -1.12
CA GLU A 59 10.65 -9.07 -0.91
C GLU A 59 10.84 -10.29 0.02
N ARG A 60 10.02 -10.42 1.07
CA ARG A 60 10.10 -11.52 2.05
C ARG A 60 8.72 -11.91 2.57
N GLY A 61 8.56 -13.21 2.86
CA GLY A 61 7.33 -13.75 3.44
C GLY A 61 6.23 -14.01 2.41
N VAL A 62 4.98 -14.00 2.87
CA VAL A 62 3.76 -14.13 2.06
C VAL A 62 2.80 -13.03 2.47
N VAL A 63 2.19 -12.36 1.50
CA VAL A 63 1.18 -11.31 1.70
C VAL A 63 -0.12 -11.73 1.03
N ASP A 64 -1.21 -11.65 1.78
CA ASP A 64 -2.58 -11.82 1.28
C ASP A 64 -3.10 -10.47 0.77
N PHE A 65 -3.26 -10.34 -0.55
CA PHE A 65 -3.85 -9.18 -1.19
C PHE A 65 -5.34 -9.39 -1.44
N GLN A 66 -6.13 -8.34 -1.23
CA GLN A 66 -7.54 -8.27 -1.64
C GLN A 66 -7.75 -7.01 -2.48
N ILE A 67 -8.08 -7.19 -3.76
CA ILE A 67 -8.14 -6.10 -4.76
C ILE A 67 -9.37 -6.31 -5.63
N GLY A 68 -10.25 -5.32 -5.73
CA GLY A 68 -11.48 -5.42 -6.54
C GLY A 68 -12.37 -6.62 -6.20
N GLY A 69 -12.31 -7.11 -4.96
CA GLY A 69 -13.02 -8.33 -4.52
C GLY A 69 -12.33 -9.66 -4.84
N LEU A 70 -11.20 -9.65 -5.55
CA LEU A 70 -10.35 -10.81 -5.78
C LEU A 70 -9.33 -10.97 -4.65
N ARG A 71 -8.85 -12.21 -4.43
CA ARG A 71 -7.82 -12.51 -3.44
C ARG A 71 -6.63 -13.20 -4.08
N PHE A 72 -5.43 -12.74 -3.72
CA PHE A 72 -4.15 -13.29 -4.15
C PHE A 72 -3.26 -13.54 -2.94
N ALA A 73 -2.56 -14.67 -2.91
CA ALA A 73 -1.49 -14.89 -1.94
C ALA A 73 -0.17 -14.85 -2.71
N LEU A 74 0.65 -13.84 -2.45
CA LEU A 74 1.91 -13.60 -3.14
C LEU A 74 3.09 -13.82 -2.19
N GLY A 75 4.09 -14.56 -2.65
CA GLY A 75 5.32 -14.86 -1.90
C GLY A 75 6.52 -14.03 -2.39
N ALA A 76 7.66 -14.22 -1.73
CA ALA A 76 8.89 -13.54 -2.10
C ALA A 76 9.26 -13.72 -3.59
N GLY A 77 9.48 -12.62 -4.30
CA GLY A 77 9.76 -12.57 -5.73
C GLY A 77 8.53 -12.41 -6.63
N ASP A 78 7.32 -12.64 -6.11
CA ASP A 78 6.09 -12.34 -6.84
C ASP A 78 5.83 -10.84 -6.87
N GLY A 79 5.17 -10.39 -7.94
CA GLY A 79 4.78 -9.01 -8.14
C GLY A 79 3.33 -8.86 -8.56
N LEU A 80 2.80 -7.67 -8.35
CA LEU A 80 1.44 -7.32 -8.70
C LEU A 80 1.40 -5.94 -9.34
N PHE A 81 0.61 -5.82 -10.39
CA PHE A 81 0.24 -4.54 -10.99
C PHE A 81 -1.23 -4.29 -10.69
N ILE A 82 -1.53 -3.13 -10.12
CA ILE A 82 -2.89 -2.68 -9.79
C ILE A 82 -3.17 -1.45 -10.64
N ASN A 83 -4.28 -1.50 -11.38
CA ASN A 83 -4.68 -0.38 -12.22
C ASN A 83 -5.37 0.72 -11.39
N THR A 84 -5.54 1.89 -11.99
CA THR A 84 -6.14 3.09 -11.37
C THR A 84 -7.56 2.82 -10.83
N GLY A 85 -7.89 3.32 -9.64
CA GLY A 85 -9.26 3.36 -9.12
C GLY A 85 -9.85 2.02 -8.68
N VAL A 86 -9.00 1.07 -8.24
CA VAL A 86 -9.39 -0.28 -7.82
C VAL A 86 -9.38 -0.43 -6.30
#